data_AF-A0AAW1RSK2-F1
#
_entry.id   AF-A0AAW1RSK2-F1
#
_cell.length_a   1.000
_cell.length_b   1.000
_cell.length_c   1.000
_cell.angle_alpha   90.00
_cell.angle_beta   90.00
_cell.angle_gamma   90.00
#
_symmetry.space_group_name_H-M   'P 1'
#
loop_
_entity.id
_entity.type
_entity.pdbx_description
1 polymer ?
#
loop_
_entity_poly.entity_id
_entity_poly.type
_entity_poly.pdbx_seq_one_letter_code
_entity_poly.pdbx_strand_id
1 'polypeptide(L)'
;MQDLAALFDKSAAVLQHSLVGGRYLVAKHHLEAGDVVLQCPVLLTAQLPSWRKRICYACHRMCQARLALRCKGCEQVWFCSPACQDSTTPGSDPSHVGPEGAHKLNGLSDTQVPHQLLCPVLARFGSAKCGADMLCVLGMVLQLLGLQQLAGQAPSETQQRASAAVGAFEVLQDHAAELGKRERLEWLSALTFLRQDLQCIS
;
A
#
# COMPACT_ATOMS: atom_id res chain seq x y z
N MET A 1 -12.37 7.24 5.61
CA MET A 1 -12.94 5.88 5.63
C MET A 1 -14.21 5.93 4.83
N GLN A 2 -14.20 5.52 3.56
CA GLN A 2 -15.42 4.95 3.01
C GLN A 2 -15.88 3.87 3.98
N ASP A 3 -17.16 3.87 4.25
CA ASP A 3 -17.77 3.35 5.45
C ASP A 3 -17.38 1.89 5.68
N LEU A 4 -16.55 1.63 6.70
CA LEU A 4 -16.29 0.24 7.13
C LEU A 4 -17.62 -0.44 7.45
N ALA A 5 -18.63 0.32 7.91
CA ALA A 5 -19.97 -0.20 8.08
C ALA A 5 -20.57 -0.69 6.74
N ALA A 6 -20.39 0.03 5.62
CA ALA A 6 -20.85 -0.44 4.31
C ALA A 6 -20.12 -1.69 3.82
N LEU A 7 -18.84 -1.88 4.17
CA LEU A 7 -18.12 -3.13 3.91
C LEU A 7 -18.72 -4.27 4.72
N PHE A 8 -19.02 -4.03 6.00
CA PHE A 8 -19.61 -5.03 6.89
C PHE A 8 -21.10 -5.29 6.58
N ASP A 9 -21.84 -4.32 6.03
CA ASP A 9 -23.24 -4.48 5.63
C ASP A 9 -23.39 -5.57 4.58
N LYS A 10 -22.47 -5.59 3.61
CA LYS A 10 -22.41 -6.63 2.56
C LYS A 10 -21.73 -7.93 3.01
N SER A 11 -21.10 -7.93 4.18
CA SER A 11 -20.43 -9.11 4.71
C SER A 11 -21.40 -10.03 5.45
N ALA A 12 -21.04 -11.31 5.54
CA ALA A 12 -21.78 -12.31 6.32
C ALA A 12 -21.60 -12.14 7.85
N ALA A 13 -20.82 -11.15 8.29
CA ALA A 13 -20.54 -10.89 9.70
C ALA A 13 -20.85 -9.45 10.12
N VAL A 14 -21.04 -9.24 11.43
CA VAL A 14 -21.20 -7.93 12.06
C VAL A 14 -20.11 -7.73 13.10
N LEU A 15 -19.58 -6.51 13.19
CA LEU A 15 -18.60 -6.12 14.21
C LEU A 15 -19.29 -5.96 15.56
N GLN A 16 -18.75 -6.61 16.59
CA GLN A 16 -19.20 -6.56 17.98
C GLN A 16 -18.03 -6.19 18.89
N HIS A 17 -18.33 -5.82 20.14
CA HIS A 17 -17.34 -5.42 21.12
C HIS A 17 -17.60 -6.09 22.47
N SER A 18 -16.53 -6.54 23.14
CA SER A 18 -16.56 -7.06 24.51
C SER A 18 -15.50 -6.36 25.36
N LEU A 19 -15.73 -6.24 26.67
CA LEU A 19 -14.79 -5.61 27.59
C LEU A 19 -13.47 -6.39 27.73
N VAL A 20 -13.50 -7.71 27.56
CA VAL A 20 -12.35 -8.59 27.78
C VAL A 20 -11.57 -8.84 26.49
N GLY A 21 -12.27 -9.04 25.36
CA GLY A 21 -11.66 -9.42 24.08
C GLY A 21 -11.59 -8.29 23.04
N GLY A 22 -12.08 -7.09 23.36
CA GLY A 22 -12.14 -5.99 22.41
C GLY A 22 -13.11 -6.28 21.25
N ARG A 23 -12.69 -5.95 20.02
CA ARG A 23 -13.52 -6.05 18.81
C ARG A 23 -13.46 -7.44 18.19
N TYR A 24 -14.61 -7.99 17.81
CA TYR A 24 -14.73 -9.30 17.17
C TYR A 24 -15.84 -9.30 16.11
N LEU A 25 -15.89 -10.34 15.28
CA LEU A 25 -16.91 -10.53 14.24
C LEU A 25 -17.87 -11.66 14.64
N VAL A 26 -19.16 -11.45 14.42
CA VAL A 26 -20.22 -12.45 14.64
C VAL A 26 -20.94 -12.70 13.33
N ALA A 27 -21.15 -13.97 12.97
CA ALA A 27 -21.90 -14.32 11.78
C ALA A 27 -23.36 -13.85 11.89
N LYS A 28 -23.89 -13.23 10.84
CA LYS A 28 -25.30 -12.76 10.76
C LYS A 28 -26.28 -13.92 10.51
N HIS A 29 -25.78 -15.03 9.97
CA HIS A 29 -26.54 -16.23 9.63
C HIS A 29 -25.65 -17.48 9.83
N HIS A 30 -26.23 -18.67 9.68
CA HIS A 30 -25.49 -19.93 9.68
C HIS A 30 -24.55 -19.97 8.47
N LEU A 31 -23.29 -20.38 8.69
CA LEU A 31 -22.27 -20.46 7.64
C LEU A 31 -21.97 -21.93 7.33
N GLU A 32 -21.89 -22.26 6.05
CA GLU A 32 -21.49 -23.57 5.55
C GLU A 32 -20.00 -23.59 5.14
N ALA A 33 -19.46 -24.80 4.97
CA ALA A 33 -18.09 -24.96 4.52
C ALA A 33 -17.92 -24.43 3.09
N GLY A 34 -17.06 -23.43 2.92
CA GLY A 34 -16.81 -22.77 1.64
C GLY A 34 -17.40 -21.36 1.53
N ASP A 35 -18.22 -20.93 2.50
CA ASP A 35 -18.78 -19.58 2.50
C ASP A 35 -17.71 -18.50 2.66
N VAL A 36 -17.87 -17.41 1.90
CA VAL A 36 -17.03 -16.23 2.00
C VAL A 36 -17.57 -15.31 3.08
N VAL A 37 -16.89 -15.27 4.23
CA VAL A 37 -17.31 -14.44 5.37
C VAL A 37 -17.09 -12.95 5.11
N LEU A 38 -15.92 -12.61 4.57
CA LEU A 38 -15.48 -11.24 4.33
C LEU A 38 -14.56 -11.21 3.12
N GLN A 39 -14.84 -10.29 2.20
CA GLN A 39 -13.93 -9.91 1.14
C GLN A 39 -13.58 -8.44 1.33
N CYS A 40 -12.29 -8.15 1.52
CA CYS A 40 -11.81 -6.81 1.80
C CYS A 40 -10.72 -6.43 0.78
N PRO A 41 -10.84 -5.28 0.11
CA PRO A 41 -9.77 -4.77 -0.73
C PRO A 41 -8.55 -4.43 0.14
N VAL A 42 -7.36 -4.65 -0.41
CA VAL A 42 -6.13 -4.32 0.30
C VAL A 42 -5.97 -2.80 0.32
N LEU A 43 -5.70 -2.24 1.50
CA LEU A 43 -5.47 -0.80 1.65
C LEU A 43 -4.12 -0.37 1.09
N LEU A 44 -3.05 -1.07 1.47
CA LEU A 44 -1.67 -0.83 1.05
C LEU A 44 -0.95 -2.16 0.89
N THR A 45 0.01 -2.25 -0.04
CA THR A 45 0.89 -3.43 -0.15
C THR A 45 2.33 -3.04 0.09
N ALA A 46 3.12 -3.96 0.63
CA ALA A 46 4.57 -3.79 0.74
C ALA A 46 5.25 -5.04 0.23
N GLN A 47 6.20 -4.86 -0.68
CA GLN A 47 7.06 -5.96 -1.10
C GLN A 47 8.31 -5.97 -0.24
N LEU A 48 8.57 -7.09 0.43
CA LEU A 48 9.81 -7.29 1.16
C LEU A 48 11.01 -7.21 0.18
N PRO A 49 12.12 -6.52 0.52
CA PRO A 49 13.25 -6.37 -0.40
C PRO A 49 13.87 -7.68 -0.88
N SER A 50 13.77 -8.75 -0.08
CA SER A 50 14.19 -10.11 -0.43
C SER A 50 13.31 -10.75 -1.52
N TRP A 51 12.05 -10.33 -1.64
CA TRP A 51 11.05 -10.90 -2.56
C TRP A 51 10.68 -9.99 -3.73
N ARG A 52 11.08 -8.71 -3.74
CA ARG A 52 10.74 -7.73 -4.79
C ARG A 52 11.07 -8.18 -6.23
N LYS A 53 12.07 -9.05 -6.39
CA LYS A 53 12.49 -9.61 -7.69
C LYS A 53 11.70 -10.85 -8.10
N ARG A 54 10.71 -11.27 -7.31
CA ARG A 54 9.89 -12.47 -7.50
C ARG A 54 8.39 -12.20 -7.39
N ILE A 55 7.98 -11.01 -6.95
CA ILE A 55 6.58 -10.62 -6.81
C ILE A 55 6.30 -9.50 -7.80
N CYS A 56 5.29 -9.67 -8.65
CA CYS A 56 4.86 -8.63 -9.57
C CYS A 56 4.32 -7.43 -8.79
N TYR A 57 4.76 -6.22 -9.11
CA TYR A 57 4.29 -4.99 -8.47
C TYR A 57 2.81 -4.68 -8.77
N ALA A 58 2.34 -5.00 -9.98
CA ALA A 58 0.96 -4.72 -10.36
C ALA A 58 -0.03 -5.76 -9.81
N CYS A 59 0.15 -7.04 -10.13
CA CYS A 59 -0.81 -8.08 -9.77
C CYS A 59 -0.47 -8.85 -8.48
N HIS A 60 0.65 -8.54 -7.82
CA HIS A 60 1.15 -9.22 -6.62
C HIS A 60 1.35 -10.74 -6.75
N ARG A 61 1.31 -11.28 -7.97
CA ARG A 61 1.62 -12.68 -8.23
C ARG A 61 3.08 -12.98 -7.86
N MET A 62 3.27 -14.00 -7.04
CA MET A 62 4.58 -14.58 -6.77
C MET A 62 4.98 -15.51 -7.92
N CYS A 63 6.21 -15.36 -8.38
CA CYS A 63 6.84 -16.18 -9.41
C CYS A 63 7.97 -17.02 -8.80
N GLN A 64 8.05 -18.28 -9.21
CA GLN A 64 9.12 -19.19 -8.80
C GLN A 64 10.49 -18.74 -9.34
N ALA A 65 10.52 -18.12 -10.51
CA ALA A 65 11.71 -17.53 -11.10
C ALA A 65 11.84 -16.04 -10.79
N ARG A 66 13.04 -15.50 -10.99
CA ARG A 66 13.29 -14.06 -10.90
C ARG A 66 12.60 -13.36 -12.08
N LEU A 67 11.86 -12.30 -11.79
CA LEU A 67 11.23 -11.44 -12.78
C LEU A 67 12.29 -10.67 -13.58
N ALA A 68 12.18 -10.73 -14.90
CA ALA A 68 13.11 -10.06 -15.82
C ALA A 68 12.72 -8.60 -16.11
N LEU A 69 11.42 -8.33 -16.16
CA LEU A 69 10.89 -6.99 -16.43
C LEU A 69 10.94 -6.15 -15.15
N ARG A 70 11.55 -4.97 -15.24
CA ARG A 70 11.66 -4.00 -14.15
C ARG A 70 11.44 -2.59 -14.66
N CYS A 71 11.01 -1.70 -13.76
CA CYS A 71 11.01 -0.28 -14.08
C CYS A 71 12.45 0.20 -14.24
N LYS A 72 12.79 0.77 -15.41
CA LYS A 72 14.12 1.35 -15.69
C LYS A 72 14.38 2.67 -14.94
N GLY A 73 13.31 3.36 -14.50
CA GLY A 73 13.42 4.62 -13.77
C GLY A 73 13.88 4.43 -12.33
N CYS A 74 13.13 3.65 -11.55
CA CYS A 74 13.46 3.45 -10.14
C CYS A 74 14.30 2.21 -9.83
N GLU A 75 14.27 1.20 -10.72
CA GLU A 75 14.83 -0.13 -10.47
C GLU A 75 14.38 -0.79 -9.14
N GLN A 76 13.27 -0.33 -8.56
CA GLN A 76 12.72 -0.86 -7.29
C GLN A 76 11.52 -1.79 -7.48
N VAL A 77 10.93 -1.85 -8.68
CA VAL A 77 9.72 -2.63 -8.96
C VAL A 77 9.92 -3.56 -10.15
N TRP A 78 9.31 -4.74 -10.08
CA TRP A 78 9.38 -5.79 -11.10
C TRP A 78 7.99 -6.22 -11.55
N PHE A 79 7.90 -6.69 -12.80
CA PHE A 79 6.64 -7.06 -13.44
C PHE A 79 6.72 -8.48 -14.01
N CYS A 80 5.59 -9.21 -13.98
CA CYS A 80 5.52 -10.53 -14.59
C CYS A 80 5.26 -10.50 -16.11
N SER A 81 4.77 -9.39 -16.64
CA SER A 81 4.46 -9.22 -18.07
C SER A 81 4.52 -7.73 -18.46
N PRO A 82 4.65 -7.41 -19.76
CA PRO A 82 4.52 -6.03 -20.25
C PRO A 82 3.17 -5.42 -19.90
N ALA A 83 2.07 -6.20 -19.99
CA ALA A 83 0.74 -5.74 -19.59
C ALA A 83 0.67 -5.26 -18.13
N CYS A 84 1.34 -5.96 -17.20
CA CYS A 84 1.44 -5.52 -15.79
C CYS A 84 2.33 -4.28 -15.62
N GLN A 85 3.30 -4.06 -16.51
CA GLN A 85 4.11 -2.85 -16.50
C GLN A 85 3.28 -1.66 -17.01
N ASP A 86 2.58 -1.86 -18.12
CA ASP A 86 1.76 -0.83 -18.77
C ASP A 86 0.54 -0.45 -17.93
N SER A 87 -0.08 -1.39 -17.21
CA SER A 87 -1.20 -1.12 -16.30
C SER A 87 -0.84 -0.22 -15.13
N THR A 88 0.46 0.00 -14.88
CA THR A 88 0.89 0.96 -13.87
C THR A 88 1.01 2.37 -14.42
N THR A 89 0.81 2.60 -15.73
CA THR A 89 0.93 3.91 -16.40
C THR A 89 -0.35 4.75 -16.29
N PRO A 90 -0.24 6.10 -16.21
CA PRO A 90 -1.41 6.95 -16.07
C PRO A 90 -2.24 6.89 -17.35
N GLY A 91 -3.55 6.67 -17.21
CA GLY A 91 -4.46 6.58 -18.35
C GLY A 91 -4.49 5.22 -19.05
N SER A 92 -3.79 4.21 -18.52
CA SER A 92 -3.98 2.83 -18.99
C SER A 92 -5.40 2.37 -18.64
N ASP A 93 -6.14 1.88 -19.64
CA ASP A 93 -7.48 1.35 -19.44
C ASP A 93 -7.39 0.04 -18.62
N PRO A 94 -7.94 -0.02 -17.39
CA PRO A 94 -7.95 -1.24 -16.59
C PRO A 94 -8.70 -2.41 -17.25
N SER A 95 -9.44 -2.15 -18.34
CA SER A 95 -10.15 -3.14 -19.16
C SER A 95 -9.23 -3.94 -20.10
N HIS A 96 -8.02 -3.46 -20.39
CA HIS A 96 -7.12 -4.11 -21.34
C HIS A 96 -6.23 -5.22 -20.77
N VAL A 97 -6.36 -5.54 -19.49
CA VAL A 97 -5.69 -6.71 -18.91
C VAL A 97 -6.45 -7.96 -19.38
N GLY A 98 -5.98 -8.59 -20.46
CA GLY A 98 -6.57 -9.79 -21.02
C GLY A 98 -6.76 -10.93 -20.00
N PRO A 99 -7.64 -11.91 -20.28
CA PRO A 99 -8.06 -12.94 -19.32
C PRO A 99 -6.92 -13.79 -18.75
N GLU A 100 -5.80 -13.92 -19.47
CA GLU A 100 -4.62 -14.66 -19.01
C GLU A 100 -3.71 -13.83 -18.06
N GLY A 101 -3.86 -12.51 -18.05
CA GLY A 101 -3.22 -11.58 -17.11
C GLY A 101 -4.16 -11.10 -16.01
N ALA A 102 -5.46 -11.34 -16.14
CA ALA A 102 -6.51 -10.96 -15.21
C ALA A 102 -6.54 -11.89 -13.98
N HIS A 103 -5.40 -12.00 -13.29
CA HIS A 103 -5.45 -12.24 -11.84
C HIS A 103 -5.85 -10.92 -11.19
N LYS A 104 -7.06 -10.43 -11.51
CA LYS A 104 -7.76 -9.48 -10.66
C LYS A 104 -7.94 -10.23 -9.36
N LEU A 105 -7.03 -10.00 -8.41
CA LEU A 105 -7.38 -10.18 -7.02
C LEU A 105 -8.61 -9.30 -6.84
N ASN A 106 -9.78 -9.94 -6.80
CA ASN A 106 -11.09 -9.28 -6.84
C ASN A 106 -11.11 -8.19 -5.76
N GLY A 107 -11.00 -6.92 -6.17
CA GLY A 107 -11.04 -5.75 -5.28
C GLY A 107 -9.75 -4.93 -5.15
N LEU A 108 -8.64 -5.29 -5.80
CA LEU A 108 -7.37 -4.54 -5.66
C LEU A 108 -7.20 -3.34 -6.60
N SER A 109 -8.07 -3.15 -7.60
CA SER A 109 -7.84 -2.16 -8.67
C SER A 109 -8.03 -0.71 -8.25
N ASP A 110 -8.90 -0.43 -7.28
CA ASP A 110 -9.33 0.96 -7.01
C ASP A 110 -8.44 1.66 -5.98
N THR A 111 -7.58 0.92 -5.28
CA THR A 111 -6.71 1.44 -4.21
C THR A 111 -5.23 1.43 -4.57
N GLN A 112 -4.86 1.17 -5.83
CA GLN A 112 -3.46 1.16 -6.23
C GLN A 112 -3.03 2.54 -6.75
N VAL A 113 -1.98 3.11 -6.13
CA VAL A 113 -1.37 4.34 -6.63
C VAL A 113 -0.61 4.04 -7.94
N PRO A 114 -0.83 4.82 -9.02
CA PRO A 114 -0.04 4.71 -10.24
C PRO A 114 1.46 4.79 -9.95
N HIS A 115 2.23 3.86 -10.51
CA HIS A 115 3.65 3.75 -10.20
C HIS A 115 4.41 5.04 -10.53
N GLN A 116 4.02 5.79 -11.56
CA GLN A 116 4.74 7.00 -12.00
C GLN A 116 4.70 8.10 -10.94
N LEU A 117 3.64 8.14 -10.11
CA LEU A 117 3.59 9.09 -8.98
C LEU A 117 4.63 8.73 -7.92
N LEU A 118 4.93 7.44 -7.74
CA LEU A 118 5.85 6.96 -6.72
C LEU A 118 7.28 6.78 -7.25
N CYS A 119 7.45 6.61 -8.55
CA CYS A 119 8.70 6.23 -9.21
C CYS A 119 9.88 7.17 -8.89
N PRO A 120 9.74 8.52 -8.92
CA PRO A 120 10.84 9.43 -8.62
C PRO A 120 11.40 9.22 -7.21
N VAL A 121 10.52 9.02 -6.22
CA VAL A 121 10.92 8.80 -4.82
C VAL A 121 11.49 7.38 -4.65
N LEU A 122 10.85 6.37 -5.24
CA LEU A 122 11.34 5.00 -5.20
C LEU A 122 12.75 4.90 -5.79
N ALA A 123 13.09 5.65 -6.84
CA ALA A 123 14.44 5.64 -7.41
C ALA A 123 15.54 5.98 -6.39
N ARG A 124 15.19 6.73 -5.34
CA ARG A 124 16.10 7.16 -4.28
C ARG A 124 16.19 6.16 -3.12
N PHE A 125 15.33 5.15 -3.07
CA PHE A 125 15.41 4.09 -2.04
C PHE A 125 16.71 3.29 -2.16
N GLY A 126 17.27 3.17 -3.37
CA GLY A 126 18.53 2.44 -3.58
C GLY A 126 19.75 3.07 -2.88
N SER A 127 19.71 4.37 -2.57
CA SER A 127 20.78 5.08 -1.87
C SER A 127 20.46 5.33 -0.39
N ALA A 128 19.24 5.02 0.06
CA ALA A 128 18.84 5.20 1.44
C ALA A 128 19.61 4.24 2.36
N LYS A 129 20.20 4.75 3.44
CA LYS A 129 20.88 3.94 4.48
C LYS A 129 19.87 3.29 5.45
N CYS A 130 18.73 2.86 4.94
CA CYS A 130 17.65 2.28 5.73
C CYS A 130 17.72 0.74 5.69
N GLY A 131 17.36 0.11 6.81
CA GLY A 131 17.15 -1.34 6.84
C GLY A 131 16.00 -1.79 5.92
N ALA A 132 15.96 -3.08 5.60
CA ALA A 132 14.95 -3.65 4.69
C ALA A 132 13.52 -3.40 5.17
N ASP A 133 13.27 -3.53 6.47
CA ASP A 133 11.95 -3.33 7.07
C ASP A 133 11.52 -1.86 7.00
N MET A 134 12.46 -0.94 7.25
CA MET A 134 12.22 0.50 7.13
C MET A 134 11.88 0.89 5.69
N LEU A 135 12.52 0.30 4.69
CA LEU A 135 12.17 0.53 3.28
C LEU A 135 10.74 0.07 2.97
N CYS A 136 10.25 -1.01 3.58
CA CYS A 136 8.85 -1.41 3.46
C CYS A 136 7.90 -0.39 4.08
N VAL A 137 8.21 0.09 5.29
CA VAL A 137 7.42 1.12 5.97
C VAL A 137 7.35 2.40 5.11
N LEU A 138 8.51 2.87 4.64
CA LEU A 138 8.60 4.01 3.72
C LEU A 138 7.78 3.80 2.44
N GLY A 139 7.81 2.59 1.87
CA GLY A 139 7.01 2.24 0.70
C GLY A 139 5.49 2.28 0.95
N MET A 140 5.04 1.87 2.14
CA MET A 140 3.63 1.97 2.53
C MET A 140 3.20 3.42 2.76
N VAL A 141 4.02 4.22 3.42
CA VAL A 141 3.76 5.65 3.64
C VAL A 141 3.66 6.38 2.32
N LEU A 142 4.58 6.10 1.39
CA LEU A 142 4.57 6.69 0.05
C LEU A 142 3.29 6.34 -0.72
N GLN A 143 2.81 5.09 -0.64
CA GLN A 143 1.52 4.72 -1.22
C GLN A 143 0.34 5.44 -0.55
N LEU A 144 0.33 5.57 0.78
CA LEU A 144 -0.73 6.29 1.47
C LEU A 144 -0.79 7.76 1.04
N LEU A 145 0.36 8.42 0.92
CA LEU A 145 0.46 9.80 0.46
C LEU A 145 0.01 9.94 -1.00
N GLY A 146 0.37 8.98 -1.86
CA GLY A 146 -0.11 8.94 -3.25
C GLY A 146 -1.62 8.80 -3.34
N LEU A 147 -2.24 7.94 -2.52
CA LEU A 147 -3.71 7.82 -2.45
C LEU A 147 -4.37 9.11 -2.01
N GLN A 148 -3.78 9.82 -1.04
CA GLN A 148 -4.29 11.11 -0.58
C GLN A 148 -4.19 12.18 -1.66
N GLN A 149 -3.11 12.22 -2.44
CA GLN A 149 -2.96 13.16 -3.55
C GLN A 149 -4.03 12.93 -4.62
N LEU A 150 -4.30 11.67 -4.97
CA LEU A 150 -5.37 11.30 -5.91
C LEU A 150 -6.75 11.68 -5.38
N ALA A 151 -7.02 11.45 -4.09
CA ALA A 151 -8.28 11.82 -3.45
C ALA A 151 -8.41 13.33 -3.17
N GLY A 152 -7.31 14.09 -3.18
CA GLY A 152 -7.26 15.55 -3.01
C GLY A 152 -7.55 16.35 -4.28
N GLN A 153 -7.64 15.69 -5.44
CA GLN A 153 -8.16 16.30 -6.68
C GLN A 153 -9.70 16.45 -6.67
N ALA A 154 -10.36 16.06 -5.57
CA ALA A 154 -11.73 16.46 -5.23
C ALA A 154 -11.73 17.29 -3.92
N PRO A 155 -12.52 18.38 -3.83
CA PRO A 155 -12.36 19.36 -2.76
C PRO A 155 -12.85 18.85 -1.39
N SER A 156 -12.01 19.02 -0.35
CA SER A 156 -12.33 19.45 1.03
C SER A 156 -12.13 18.54 2.26
N GLU A 157 -12.06 17.20 2.19
CA GLU A 157 -11.80 16.38 3.42
C GLU A 157 -10.44 15.66 3.44
N THR A 158 -9.86 15.40 2.28
CA THR A 158 -8.66 14.56 2.16
C THR A 158 -7.38 15.31 2.56
N GLN A 159 -7.35 16.64 2.41
CA GLN A 159 -6.17 17.47 2.66
C GLN A 159 -5.86 17.65 4.16
N GLN A 160 -6.88 17.67 5.02
CA GLN A 160 -6.71 17.56 6.49
C GLN A 160 -6.10 16.21 6.89
N ARG A 161 -6.37 15.14 6.12
CA ARG A 161 -5.87 13.78 6.41
C ARG A 161 -4.42 13.57 5.95
N ALA A 162 -3.92 14.34 4.99
CA ALA A 162 -2.51 14.30 4.58
C ALA A 162 -1.59 14.92 5.64
N SER A 163 -1.99 16.07 6.18
CA SER A 163 -1.37 16.62 7.39
C SER A 163 -1.49 15.66 8.58
N ALA A 164 -2.54 14.85 8.65
CA ALA A 164 -2.69 13.81 9.66
C ALA A 164 -1.92 12.51 9.38
N ALA A 165 -1.47 12.23 8.15
CA ALA A 165 -0.62 11.07 7.83
C ALA A 165 0.85 11.39 8.09
N VAL A 166 1.33 12.57 7.68
CA VAL A 166 2.61 13.13 8.15
C VAL A 166 2.54 13.31 9.66
N GLY A 167 1.44 13.86 10.17
CA GLY A 167 1.16 13.97 11.60
C GLY A 167 1.08 12.63 12.32
N ALA A 168 0.52 11.56 11.74
CA ALA A 168 0.50 10.22 12.33
C ALA A 168 1.90 9.59 12.34
N PHE A 169 2.72 9.90 11.32
CA PHE A 169 4.12 9.51 11.28
C PHE A 169 4.97 10.31 12.29
N GLU A 170 4.59 11.56 12.58
CA GLU A 170 5.11 12.35 13.70
C GLU A 170 4.58 11.86 15.05
N VAL A 171 3.36 11.32 15.14
CA VAL A 171 2.85 10.65 16.35
C VAL A 171 3.60 9.34 16.60
N LEU A 172 4.04 8.62 15.57
CA LEU A 172 4.98 7.52 15.74
C LEU A 172 6.34 8.00 16.29
N GLN A 173 6.71 9.27 16.04
CA GLN A 173 7.89 9.89 16.67
C GLN A 173 7.68 10.12 18.18
N ASP A 174 6.45 10.39 18.63
CA ASP A 174 6.12 10.51 20.06
C ASP A 174 6.22 9.15 20.78
N HIS A 175 5.97 8.05 20.06
CA HIS A 175 6.25 6.69 20.53
C HIS A 175 7.71 6.26 20.32
N ALA A 176 8.58 7.09 19.74
CA ALA A 176 9.98 6.72 19.50
C ALA A 176 10.81 6.53 20.78
N ALA A 177 10.26 6.88 21.95
CA ALA A 177 10.84 6.52 23.24
C ALA A 177 10.77 5.00 23.53
N GLU A 178 9.82 4.29 22.90
CA GLU A 178 9.67 2.83 22.99
C GLU A 178 10.62 2.09 22.03
N LEU A 179 11.21 2.81 21.07
CA LEU A 179 12.14 2.26 20.09
C LEU A 179 13.57 2.24 20.64
N GLY A 180 14.35 1.26 20.22
CA GLY A 180 15.79 1.25 20.48
C GLY A 180 16.48 2.48 19.89
N LYS A 181 17.59 2.94 20.50
CA LYS A 181 18.35 4.11 20.03
C LYS A 181 18.71 4.03 18.54
N ARG A 182 19.04 2.83 18.04
CA ARG A 182 19.35 2.59 16.63
C ARG A 182 18.13 2.77 15.73
N GLU A 183 17.01 2.15 16.09
CA GLU A 183 15.74 2.24 15.33
C GLU A 183 15.28 3.68 15.25
N ARG A 184 15.38 4.44 16.35
CA ARG A 184 15.05 5.86 16.37
C ARG A 184 15.88 6.68 15.38
N LEU A 185 17.19 6.41 15.24
CA LEU A 185 18.03 7.08 14.26
C LEU A 185 17.65 6.71 12.83
N GLU A 186 17.35 5.44 12.58
CA GLU A 186 16.87 4.97 11.27
C GLU A 186 15.53 5.63 10.91
N TRP A 187 14.61 5.74 11.87
CA TRP A 187 13.33 6.45 11.74
C TRP A 187 13.50 7.94 11.43
N LEU A 188 14.37 8.65 12.15
CA LEU A 188 14.65 10.07 11.88
C LEU A 188 15.28 10.28 10.50
N SER A 189 16.15 9.36 10.07
CA SER A 189 16.72 9.39 8.72
C SER A 189 15.64 9.16 7.65
N ALA A 190 14.74 8.21 7.87
CA ALA A 190 13.62 7.91 6.99
C ALA A 190 12.64 9.10 6.87
N LEU A 191 12.33 9.75 8.00
CA LEU A 191 11.55 10.99 8.06
C LEU A 191 12.16 12.13 7.26
N THR A 192 13.46 12.36 7.47
CA THR A 192 14.20 13.42 6.76
C THR A 192 14.20 13.17 5.26
N PHE A 193 14.42 11.93 4.86
CA PHE A 193 14.35 11.49 3.47
C PHE A 193 12.97 11.75 2.86
N LEU A 194 11.88 11.32 3.51
CA LEU A 194 10.52 11.56 3.01
C LEU A 194 10.22 13.05 2.88
N ARG A 195 10.58 13.88 3.88
CA ARG A 195 10.32 15.33 3.83
C ARG A 195 11.03 16.01 2.66
N GLN A 196 12.30 15.65 2.40
CA GLN A 196 13.05 16.19 1.26
C GLN A 196 12.42 15.79 -0.08
N ASP A 197 11.88 14.59 -0.15
CA ASP A 197 11.44 13.99 -1.43
C ASP A 197 10.00 14.36 -1.76
N LEU A 198 9.14 14.51 -0.75
CA LEU A 198 7.76 14.95 -0.91
C LEU A 198 7.68 16.41 -1.36
N GLN A 199 8.65 17.25 -0.99
CA GLN A 199 8.77 18.61 -1.54
C GLN A 199 9.01 18.63 -3.06
N CYS A 200 9.45 17.51 -3.65
CA CYS A 200 9.62 17.39 -5.10
C CYS A 200 8.38 16.86 -5.83
N ILE A 201 7.38 16.34 -5.09
CA ILE A 201 6.13 15.80 -5.67
C ILE A 201 5.02 16.87 -5.72
N SER A 202 5.10 17.88 -4.85
CA SER A 202 4.23 19.07 -4.86
C SER A 202 4.62 20.07 -5.94
#